data_AF-A0A3D8HVC6-F1
#
_entry.id   AF-A0A3D8HVC6-F1
#
_cell.length_a   1.000
_cell.length_b   1.000
_cell.length_c   1.000
_cell.angle_alpha   90.00
_cell.angle_beta   90.00
_cell.angle_gamma   90.00
#
_symmetry.space_group_name_H-M   'P 1'
#
loop_
_entity.id
_entity.type
_entity.pdbx_description
1 polymer ?
#
loop_
_entity_poly.entity_id
_entity_poly.type
_entity_poly.pdbx_seq_one_letter_code
_entity_poly.pdbx_strand_id
1 'polypeptide(L)'
;MNALVQVKVDRELKERAEELFSEFGLDTTTAIRMFLKAVVREQRIPLKLQKPKAKEQDPLYSPKNIAEIKKSIKSLEEGNGITMTYQQLEQFCDTMERATPQEAQDIINKVLKKEYFND
;
A
#
# COMPACT_ATOMS: atom_id res chain seq x y z
N MET A 1 19.89 22.18 33.02
CA MET A 1 18.69 23.05 33.09
C MET A 1 17.47 22.21 32.81
N ASN A 2 16.45 22.28 33.66
CA ASN A 2 15.16 21.64 33.41
C ASN A 2 14.17 22.74 33.00
N ALA A 3 13.32 22.46 32.01
CA ALA A 3 12.28 23.37 31.53
C ALA A 3 10.91 22.72 31.74
N LEU A 4 9.92 23.51 32.14
CA LEU A 4 8.54 23.06 32.36
C LEU A 4 7.69 23.33 31.12
N VAL A 5 6.93 22.33 30.70
CA VAL A 5 5.92 22.46 29.64
C VAL A 5 4.54 22.27 30.27
N GLN A 6 3.68 23.27 30.16
CA GLN A 6 2.28 23.21 30.59
C GLN A 6 1.36 23.22 29.37
N VAL A 7 0.46 22.23 29.28
CA VAL A 7 -0.48 22.09 28.17
C VAL A 7 -1.90 22.00 28.73
N LYS A 8 -2.82 22.80 28.18
CA LYS A 8 -4.26 22.69 28.47
C LYS A 8 -4.88 21.71 27.48
N VAL A 9 -5.55 20.69 27.99
CA VAL A 9 -6.29 19.68 27.23
C VAL A 9 -7.64 19.46 27.90
N ASP A 10 -8.62 18.98 27.13
CA ASP A 10 -9.88 18.54 27.72
C ASP A 10 -9.68 17.27 28.56
N ARG A 11 -10.56 17.06 29.53
CA ARG A 11 -10.45 15.99 30.50
C ARG A 11 -10.52 14.60 29.85
N GLU A 12 -11.45 14.43 28.91
CA GLU A 12 -11.68 13.16 28.22
C GLU A 12 -10.46 12.76 27.37
N LEU A 13 -9.86 13.71 26.65
CA LEU A 13 -8.62 13.49 25.90
C LEU A 13 -7.48 13.09 26.81
N LYS A 14 -7.34 13.74 27.97
CA LYS A 14 -6.29 13.39 28.95
C LYS A 14 -6.46 11.96 29.45
N GLU A 15 -7.66 11.60 29.90
CA GLU A 15 -7.97 10.28 30.45
C GLU A 15 -7.71 9.18 29.39
N ARG A 16 -8.22 9.35 28.16
CA ARG A 16 -7.98 8.39 27.07
C ARG A 16 -6.51 8.28 26.66
N ALA A 17 -5.78 9.38 26.63
CA ALA A 17 -4.36 9.35 26.30
C ALA A 17 -3.55 8.62 27.38
N GLU A 18 -3.90 8.84 28.66
CA GLU A 18 -3.25 8.20 29.80
C GLU A 18 -3.49 6.68 29.83
N GLU A 19 -4.71 6.23 29.53
CA GLU A 19 -5.03 4.81 29.35
C GLU A 19 -4.19 4.19 28.22
N LEU A 20 -4.20 4.80 27.03
CA LEU A 20 -3.46 4.30 25.87
C LEU A 20 -1.94 4.24 26.12
N PHE A 21 -1.36 5.27 26.74
CA PHE A 21 0.07 5.24 27.06
C PHE A 21 0.39 4.16 28.10
N SER A 22 -0.50 3.94 29.06
CA SER A 22 -0.35 2.89 30.07
C SER A 22 -0.38 1.49 29.47
N GLU A 23 -1.22 1.23 28.45
CA GLU A 23 -1.21 -0.02 27.68
C GLU A 23 0.16 -0.29 27.03
N PHE A 24 0.88 0.76 26.65
CA PHE A 24 2.25 0.67 26.13
C PHE A 24 3.34 0.71 27.21
N GLY A 25 2.97 0.72 28.50
CA GLY A 25 3.91 0.80 29.62
C GLY A 25 4.58 2.17 29.76
N LEU A 26 3.93 3.24 29.30
CA LEU A 26 4.44 4.60 29.32
C LEU A 26 3.56 5.51 30.18
N ASP A 27 4.19 6.40 30.95
CA ASP A 27 3.48 7.53 31.53
C ASP A 27 3.34 8.68 30.50
N THR A 28 2.31 9.52 30.67
CA THR A 28 2.04 10.67 29.79
C THR A 28 3.25 11.59 29.63
N THR A 29 4.03 11.81 30.68
CA THR A 29 5.21 12.69 30.62
C THR A 29 6.30 12.08 29.74
N THR A 30 6.50 10.77 29.82
CA THR A 30 7.44 10.03 28.99
C THR A 30 7.01 10.03 27.53
N ALA A 31 5.73 9.81 27.24
CA ALA A 31 5.17 9.91 25.89
C ALA A 31 5.36 11.31 25.29
N ILE A 32 5.04 12.38 26.03
CA ILE A 32 5.24 13.77 25.59
C ILE A 32 6.73 14.07 25.37
N ARG A 33 7.63 13.60 26.25
CA ARG A 33 9.08 13.74 26.05
C ARG A 33 9.56 13.02 24.79
N MET A 34 9.04 11.83 24.50
CA MET A 34 9.36 11.08 23.27
C MET A 34 8.89 11.82 22.03
N PHE A 35 7.67 12.38 22.06
CA PHE A 35 7.14 13.20 20.98
C PHE A 35 8.05 14.41 20.67
N LEU A 36 8.43 15.17 21.69
CA LEU A 36 9.33 16.32 21.52
C LEU A 36 10.69 15.92 20.95
N LYS A 37 11.26 14.80 21.42
CA LYS A 37 12.52 14.24 20.86
C LYS A 37 12.35 13.85 19.40
N ALA A 38 11.22 13.25 19.02
CA ALA A 38 10.96 12.86 17.64
C ALA A 38 10.80 14.10 16.73
N VAL A 39 10.13 15.15 17.21
CA VAL A 39 10.04 16.44 16.49
C VAL A 39 11.43 17.00 16.18
N VAL A 40 12.32 17.04 17.19
CA VAL A 40 13.68 17.55 17.03
C VAL A 40 14.51 16.62 16.13
N ARG A 41 14.41 15.30 16.29
CA ARG A 41 15.17 14.34 15.49
C ARG A 41 14.79 14.39 14.02
N GLU A 42 13.50 14.54 13.72
CA GLU A 42 12.98 14.45 12.35
C GLU A 42 12.77 15.82 11.69
N GLN A 43 12.99 16.92 12.42
CA GLN A 43 12.80 18.30 11.95
C GLN A 43 11.42 18.53 11.31
N ARG A 44 10.41 17.83 11.84
CA ARG A 44 9.01 17.86 11.39
C ARG A 44 8.10 17.42 12.53
N ILE A 45 6.80 17.64 12.39
CA ILE A 45 5.83 17.02 13.32
C ILE A 45 5.72 15.53 12.95
N PRO A 46 6.03 14.58 13.86
CA PRO A 46 6.04 13.15 13.60
C PRO A 46 4.63 12.55 13.65
N LEU A 47 3.65 13.25 13.06
CA LEU A 47 2.25 12.86 12.94
C LEU A 47 1.87 13.05 11.47
N LYS A 48 1.04 12.17 10.93
CA LYS A 48 0.41 12.43 9.62
C LYS A 48 -0.60 13.55 9.79
N LEU A 49 -0.26 14.76 9.36
CA LEU A 49 -1.17 15.91 9.31
C LEU A 49 -2.09 15.77 8.10
N GLN A 50 -2.96 14.76 8.13
CA GLN A 50 -4.03 14.62 7.18
C GLN A 50 -5.33 14.89 7.93
N LYS A 51 -6.27 15.59 7.30
CA LYS A 51 -7.68 15.52 7.75
C LYS A 51 -8.02 14.04 7.92
N PRO A 52 -8.91 13.63 8.85
CA PRO A 52 -9.44 12.27 8.86
C PRO A 52 -10.22 12.07 7.55
N LYS A 53 -9.49 11.86 6.46
CA LYS A 53 -9.99 11.28 5.24
C LYS A 53 -10.32 9.87 5.70
N ALA A 54 -11.61 9.55 5.66
CA ALA A 54 -12.09 8.19 5.82
C ALA A 54 -11.07 7.26 5.19
N LYS A 55 -10.45 6.39 6.02
CA LYS A 55 -9.44 5.38 5.67
C LYS A 55 -8.91 5.60 4.27
N GLU A 56 -7.73 6.23 4.10
CA GLU A 56 -7.02 6.23 2.82
C GLU A 56 -7.23 4.84 2.21
N GLN A 57 -8.12 4.76 1.22
CA GLN A 57 -8.43 3.49 0.60
C GLN A 57 -7.14 3.21 -0.14
N ASP A 58 -6.35 2.31 0.42
CA ASP A 58 -5.23 1.69 -0.24
C ASP A 58 -5.59 1.58 -1.73
N PRO A 59 -4.82 2.19 -2.64
CA PRO A 59 -5.12 2.18 -4.07
C PRO A 59 -5.47 0.77 -4.59
N LEU A 60 -4.88 -0.27 -3.97
CA LEU A 60 -5.17 -1.67 -4.22
C LEU A 60 -6.62 -2.07 -3.90
N TYR A 61 -7.25 -1.48 -2.90
CA TYR A 61 -8.64 -1.72 -2.52
C TYR A 61 -9.60 -0.60 -2.98
N SER A 62 -9.17 0.26 -3.90
CA SER A 62 -10.06 1.27 -4.47
C SER A 62 -11.26 0.63 -5.19
N PRO A 63 -12.45 1.25 -5.17
CA PRO A 63 -13.64 0.73 -5.86
C PRO A 63 -13.40 0.44 -7.34
N LYS A 64 -12.56 1.28 -8.00
CA LYS A 64 -12.14 1.08 -9.38
C LYS A 64 -11.32 -0.21 -9.53
N ASN A 65 -10.30 -0.42 -8.70
CA ASN A 65 -9.47 -1.62 -8.79
C ASN A 65 -10.27 -2.91 -8.51
N ILE A 66 -11.15 -2.87 -7.50
CA ILE A 66 -12.03 -4.00 -7.18
C ILE A 66 -12.98 -4.34 -8.35
N ALA A 67 -13.49 -3.32 -9.07
CA ALA A 67 -14.31 -3.55 -10.25
C ALA A 67 -13.53 -4.26 -11.38
N GLU A 68 -12.28 -3.86 -11.64
CA GLU A 68 -11.43 -4.50 -12.65
C GLU A 68 -11.03 -5.94 -12.28
N ILE A 69 -10.74 -6.20 -11.00
CA ILE A 69 -10.47 -7.57 -10.52
C ILE A 69 -11.69 -8.47 -10.73
N LYS A 70 -12.90 -8.00 -10.37
CA LYS A 70 -14.14 -8.76 -10.59
C LYS A 70 -14.37 -9.08 -12.07
N LYS A 71 -14.09 -8.13 -12.96
CA LYS A 71 -14.17 -8.33 -14.40
C LYS A 71 -13.17 -9.39 -14.87
N SER A 72 -11.94 -9.35 -14.36
CA SER A 72 -10.89 -10.32 -14.68
C SER A 72 -11.25 -11.73 -14.19
N ILE A 73 -11.79 -11.87 -12.98
CA ILE A 73 -12.28 -13.16 -12.45
C ILE A 73 -13.36 -13.75 -13.36
N LYS A 74 -14.37 -12.96 -13.72
CA LYS A 74 -15.43 -13.40 -14.64
C LYS A 74 -14.86 -13.86 -15.99
N SER A 75 -13.89 -13.12 -16.54
CA SER A 75 -13.22 -13.50 -17.79
C SER A 75 -12.48 -14.84 -17.66
N LEU A 76 -11.87 -15.13 -16.51
CA LEU A 76 -11.23 -16.42 -16.25
C LEU A 76 -12.25 -17.56 -16.15
N GLU A 77 -13.37 -17.34 -15.44
CA GLU A 77 -14.47 -18.30 -15.30
C GLU A 77 -15.12 -18.64 -16.65
N GLU A 78 -15.19 -17.68 -17.57
CA GLU A 78 -15.68 -17.85 -18.94
C GLU A 78 -14.68 -18.55 -19.88
N GLY A 79 -13.50 -18.95 -19.39
CA GLY A 79 -12.48 -19.67 -20.17
C GLY A 79 -11.60 -18.76 -21.05
N ASN A 80 -11.72 -17.44 -20.90
CA ASN A 80 -10.92 -16.46 -21.64
C ASN A 80 -9.53 -16.23 -21.01
N GLY A 81 -9.14 -17.05 -20.03
CA GLY A 81 -7.80 -17.03 -19.44
C GLY A 81 -6.72 -17.57 -20.37
N ILE A 82 -5.48 -17.11 -20.14
CA ILE A 82 -4.27 -17.63 -20.75
C ILE A 82 -3.59 -18.50 -19.70
N THR A 83 -3.41 -19.79 -20.00
CA THR A 83 -2.70 -20.74 -19.14
C THR A 83 -1.34 -21.01 -19.76
N MET A 84 -0.30 -20.91 -18.94
CA MET A 84 1.08 -21.17 -19.36
C MET A 84 1.78 -21.95 -18.26
N THR A 85 2.74 -22.78 -18.65
CA THR A 85 3.70 -23.35 -17.70
C THR A 85 4.67 -22.28 -17.22
N TYR A 86 5.37 -22.54 -16.12
CA TYR A 86 6.41 -21.64 -15.63
C TYR A 86 7.50 -21.39 -16.68
N GLN A 87 7.92 -22.43 -17.41
CA GLN A 87 8.93 -22.32 -18.46
C GLN A 87 8.45 -21.45 -19.63
N GLN A 88 7.19 -21.58 -20.04
CA GLN A 88 6.60 -20.70 -21.06
C GLN A 88 6.55 -19.24 -20.57
N LEU A 89 6.21 -19.01 -19.31
CA LEU A 89 6.22 -17.67 -18.73
C LEU A 89 7.62 -17.05 -18.71
N GLU A 90 8.63 -17.83 -18.32
CA GLU A 90 10.03 -17.39 -18.32
C GLU A 90 10.48 -17.02 -19.74
N GLN A 91 10.21 -17.88 -20.73
CA GLN A 91 10.50 -17.61 -22.13
C GLN A 91 9.82 -16.34 -22.65
N PHE A 92 8.55 -16.11 -22.28
CA PHE A 92 7.81 -14.89 -22.62
C PHE A 92 8.50 -13.64 -22.06
N CYS A 93 8.85 -13.65 -20.77
CA CYS A 93 9.54 -12.52 -20.13
C CYS A 93 10.87 -12.21 -20.83
N ASP A 94 11.69 -13.24 -21.07
CA ASP A 94 12.97 -13.11 -21.77
C ASP A 94 12.83 -12.53 -23.19
N THR A 95 11.76 -12.91 -23.90
CA THR A 95 11.49 -12.35 -25.23
C THR A 95 11.05 -10.89 -25.15
N MET A 96 10.18 -10.57 -24.19
CA MET A 96 9.66 -9.21 -24.00
C MET A 96 10.73 -8.21 -23.60
N GLU A 97 11.73 -8.61 -22.80
CA GLU A 97 12.85 -7.75 -22.41
C GLU A 97 13.75 -7.34 -23.59
N ARG A 98 13.78 -8.17 -24.64
CA ARG A 98 14.64 -7.97 -25.83
C ARG A 98 13.88 -7.41 -27.03
N ALA A 99 12.55 -7.37 -26.96
CA ALA A 99 11.68 -6.97 -28.07
C ALA A 99 11.61 -5.44 -28.22
N THR A 100 11.56 -4.98 -29.48
CA THR A 100 11.11 -3.61 -29.78
C THR A 100 9.63 -3.44 -29.42
N PRO A 101 9.12 -2.20 -29.26
CA PRO A 101 7.70 -1.98 -28.95
C PRO A 101 6.73 -2.62 -29.96
N GLN A 102 7.11 -2.68 -31.25
CA GLN A 102 6.29 -3.31 -32.29
C GLN A 102 6.29 -4.83 -32.16
N GLU A 103 7.46 -5.44 -31.96
CA GLU A 103 7.59 -6.89 -31.75
C GLU A 103 6.88 -7.33 -30.47
N ALA A 104 6.99 -6.55 -29.39
CA ALA A 104 6.29 -6.78 -28.13
C ALA A 104 4.77 -6.79 -28.31
N GLN A 105 4.24 -5.85 -29.11
CA GLN A 105 2.82 -5.80 -29.43
C GLN A 105 2.37 -7.04 -30.23
N ASP A 106 3.18 -7.49 -31.19
CA ASP A 106 2.91 -8.69 -31.98
C ASP A 106 2.97 -9.97 -31.13
N ILE A 107 3.94 -10.05 -30.22
CA ILE A 107 4.07 -11.12 -29.22
C ILE A 107 2.84 -11.17 -28.31
N ILE A 108 2.42 -10.03 -27.75
CA ILE A 108 1.21 -9.93 -26.91
C ILE A 108 -0.03 -10.38 -27.70
N ASN A 109 -0.18 -9.94 -28.95
CA ASN A 109 -1.32 -10.32 -29.79
C ASN A 109 -1.38 -11.83 -30.04
N LYS A 110 -0.23 -12.48 -30.26
CA LYS A 110 -0.14 -13.95 -30.37
C LYS A 110 -0.50 -14.64 -29.05
N VAL A 111 -0.06 -14.12 -27.91
CA VAL A 111 -0.43 -14.67 -26.58
C VAL A 111 -1.94 -14.57 -26.34
N LEU A 112 -2.54 -13.42 -26.67
CA LEU A 112 -4.00 -13.21 -26.54
C LEU A 112 -4.83 -14.13 -27.45
N LYS A 113 -4.31 -14.49 -28.63
CA LYS A 113 -4.92 -15.47 -29.53
C LYS A 113 -4.65 -16.92 -29.15
N LYS A 114 -3.88 -17.16 -28.07
CA LYS A 114 -3.39 -18.49 -27.67
C LYS A 114 -2.55 -19.16 -28.78
N GLU A 115 -1.82 -18.38 -29.57
CA GLU A 115 -0.99 -18.83 -30.70
C GLU A 115 0.52 -18.80 -30.38
N TYR A 116 0.93 -18.26 -29.24
CA TYR A 116 2.34 -18.00 -28.93
C TYR A 116 3.15 -19.23 -28.51
N PHE A 117 2.50 -20.23 -27.90
CA PHE A 117 3.13 -21.43 -27.37
C PHE A 117 2.55 -22.74 -27.92
N ASN A 118 1.82 -22.66 -29.03
CA ASN A 118 1.37 -23.87 -29.72
C ASN A 118 2.53 -24.38 -30.59
N ASP A 119 3.05 -25.55 -30.25
CA ASP A 119 3.72 -26.44 -31.21
C ASP A 119 2.70 -27.04 -32.18
#